data_AF-A0A2M7YCP0-F1
#
_entry.id   AF-A0A2M7YCP0-F1
#
_cell.length_a   1.000
_cell.length_b   1.000
_cell.length_c   1.000
_cell.angle_alpha   90.00
_cell.angle_beta   90.00
_cell.angle_gamma   90.00
#
_symmetry.space_group_name_H-M   'P 1'
#
loop_
_entity.id
_entity.type
_entity.pdbx_description
1 polymer ?
#
loop_
_entity_poly.entity_id
_entity_poly.type
_entity_poly.pdbx_seq_one_letter_code
_entity_poly.pdbx_strand_id
1 'polypeptide(L)'
;MPEVTGQGQCGIDQPVRLSAVSGVRLTRPVTVGCGVATALADWTEAVAKPAAQAHAGAALAAMTPFAGYACRPTNSQAGARISRHAMGQAVDIGAFTLADGREVTVLAGWRGRDAAFLRAAWRGACGP
;
A
#
# COMPACT_ATOMS: atom_id res chain seq x y z
N MET A 1 13.73 -13.05 5.16
CA MET A 1 13.45 -12.83 6.60
C MET A 1 12.92 -14.13 7.18
N PRO A 2 13.01 -14.36 8.50
CA PRO A 2 12.30 -15.47 9.14
C PRO A 2 10.79 -15.34 8.95
N GLU A 3 10.09 -16.47 8.95
CA GLU A 3 8.62 -16.53 8.91
C GLU A 3 7.99 -15.69 10.02
N VAL A 4 6.81 -15.14 9.75
CA VAL A 4 6.00 -14.51 10.78
C VAL A 4 4.98 -15.55 11.25
N THR A 5 5.00 -15.90 12.53
CA THR A 5 4.03 -16.81 13.13
C THR A 5 3.10 -16.05 14.07
N GLY A 6 1.83 -16.45 14.09
CA GLY A 6 0.81 -15.86 14.96
C GLY A 6 -0.24 -16.90 15.35
N GLN A 7 -1.20 -16.49 16.18
CA GLN A 7 -2.27 -17.40 16.60
C GLN A 7 -3.26 -17.67 15.46
N GLY A 8 -3.72 -18.92 15.35
CA GLY A 8 -4.71 -19.33 14.37
C GLY A 8 -4.22 -19.12 12.93
N GLN A 9 -4.96 -18.32 12.16
CA GLN A 9 -4.66 -18.05 10.74
C GLN A 9 -3.67 -16.89 10.54
N CYS A 10 -3.08 -16.36 11.62
CA CYS A 10 -2.09 -15.31 11.52
C CYS A 10 -0.71 -15.87 11.15
N GLY A 11 -0.10 -15.32 10.11
CA GLY A 11 1.26 -15.65 9.75
C GLY A 11 1.63 -15.26 8.32
N ILE A 12 2.92 -15.36 8.00
CA ILE A 12 3.47 -15.14 6.67
C ILE A 12 4.65 -16.09 6.46
N ASP A 13 4.50 -17.03 5.52
CA ASP A 13 5.53 -18.02 5.18
C ASP A 13 6.72 -17.38 4.45
N GLN A 14 6.45 -16.40 3.58
CA GLN A 14 7.48 -15.68 2.82
C GLN A 14 7.41 -14.17 3.07
N PRO A 15 7.82 -13.71 4.26
CA PRO A 15 7.73 -12.30 4.61
C PRO A 15 8.84 -11.48 3.96
N VAL A 16 8.43 -10.32 3.47
CA VAL A 16 9.29 -9.26 2.94
C VAL A 16 9.01 -7.99 3.74
N ARG A 17 10.07 -7.38 4.26
CA ARG A 17 10.00 -6.05 4.88
C ARG A 17 10.46 -5.00 3.88
N LEU A 18 9.50 -4.22 3.39
CA LEU A 18 9.72 -3.19 2.40
C LEU A 18 9.99 -1.86 3.09
N SER A 19 11.10 -1.21 2.76
CA SER A 19 11.37 0.21 3.06
C SER A 19 11.24 1.08 1.80
N ALA A 20 11.29 0.47 0.63
CA ALA A 20 11.07 1.07 -0.67
C ALA A 20 10.56 -0.01 -1.63
N VAL A 21 9.94 0.42 -2.71
CA VAL A 21 9.45 -0.44 -3.79
C VAL A 21 9.61 0.31 -5.10
N SER A 22 10.23 -0.33 -6.10
CA SER A 22 10.33 0.27 -7.43
C SER A 22 10.96 1.68 -7.41
N GLY A 23 11.98 1.90 -6.57
CA GLY A 23 12.62 3.22 -6.39
C GLY A 23 11.79 4.27 -5.63
N VAL A 24 10.55 3.96 -5.24
CA VAL A 24 9.69 4.82 -4.42
C VAL A 24 9.86 4.45 -2.95
N ARG A 25 10.15 5.43 -2.09
CA ARG A 25 10.34 5.21 -0.64
C ARG A 25 9.01 4.92 0.05
N LEU A 26 9.01 4.04 1.05
CA LEU A 26 7.92 3.96 2.03
C LEU A 26 8.31 4.78 3.26
N THR A 27 7.44 5.71 3.69
CA THR A 27 7.75 6.60 4.83
C THR A 27 7.97 5.86 6.14
N ARG A 28 7.44 4.65 6.25
CA ARG A 28 7.80 3.66 7.26
C ARG A 28 7.83 2.27 6.64
N PRO A 29 8.68 1.37 7.15
CA PRO A 29 8.75 0.02 6.62
C PRO A 29 7.47 -0.76 6.92
N VAL A 30 7.08 -1.64 6.01
CA VAL A 30 5.95 -2.58 6.18
C VAL A 30 6.38 -3.99 5.90
N THR A 31 5.85 -4.94 6.68
CA THR A 31 6.01 -6.36 6.44
C THR A 31 4.78 -6.89 5.71
N VAL A 32 4.99 -7.56 4.58
CA VAL A 32 3.95 -8.19 3.75
C VAL A 32 4.46 -9.54 3.24
N GLY A 33 3.59 -10.36 2.67
CA GLY A 33 4.00 -11.55 1.94
C GLY A 33 4.60 -11.23 0.58
N CYS A 34 5.46 -12.12 0.06
CA CYS A 34 6.15 -11.97 -1.22
C CYS A 34 5.20 -11.59 -2.37
N GLY A 35 4.05 -12.26 -2.50
CA GLY A 35 3.07 -11.93 -3.54
C GLY A 35 2.53 -10.50 -3.49
N VAL A 36 2.33 -9.94 -2.29
CA VAL A 36 1.92 -8.54 -2.12
C VAL A 36 3.07 -7.60 -2.44
N ALA A 37 4.31 -7.97 -2.08
CA ALA A 37 5.49 -7.18 -2.43
C ALA A 37 5.66 -7.07 -3.95
N THR A 38 5.51 -8.17 -4.69
CA THR A 38 5.55 -8.19 -6.15
C THR A 38 4.41 -7.36 -6.75
N ALA A 39 3.17 -7.60 -6.31
CA ALA A 39 2.02 -6.84 -6.82
C ALA A 39 2.14 -5.33 -6.55
N LEU A 40 2.68 -4.93 -5.40
CA LEU A 40 2.93 -3.51 -5.10
C LEU A 40 4.01 -2.95 -6.02
N ALA A 41 5.05 -3.72 -6.36
CA ALA A 41 6.11 -3.30 -7.27
C ALA A 41 5.58 -3.08 -8.69
N ASP A 42 4.82 -4.03 -9.20
CA ASP A 42 4.20 -3.97 -10.52
C ASP A 42 3.24 -2.79 -10.63
N TRP A 43 2.37 -2.62 -9.63
CA TRP A 43 1.45 -1.48 -9.56
C TRP A 43 2.19 -0.14 -9.45
N THR A 44 3.28 -0.08 -8.69
CA THR A 44 4.06 1.16 -8.55
C THR A 44 4.66 1.60 -9.88
N GLU A 45 5.24 0.67 -10.64
CA GLU A 45 5.85 0.97 -11.94
C GLU A 45 4.80 1.24 -13.02
N ALA A 46 3.81 0.36 -13.16
CA ALA A 46 2.87 0.40 -14.28
C ALA A 46 1.75 1.44 -14.08
N VAL A 47 1.43 1.80 -12.84
CA VAL A 47 0.25 2.62 -12.53
C VAL A 47 0.61 3.86 -11.73
N ALA A 48 1.13 3.70 -10.51
CA ALA A 48 1.22 4.83 -9.56
C ALA A 48 2.16 5.94 -10.06
N LYS A 49 3.34 5.56 -10.56
CA LYS A 49 4.31 6.51 -11.14
C LYS A 49 3.76 7.23 -12.38
N PRO A 50 3.26 6.54 -13.43
CA PRO A 50 2.64 7.20 -14.58
C PRO A 50 1.46 8.11 -14.18
N ALA A 51 0.59 7.66 -13.27
CA ALA A 51 -0.55 8.44 -12.83
C ALA A 51 -0.14 9.73 -12.09
N ALA A 52 0.89 9.67 -11.25
CA ALA A 52 1.44 10.85 -10.59
C ALA A 52 1.97 11.86 -11.62
N GLN A 53 2.73 11.39 -12.61
CA GLN A 53 3.24 12.27 -13.66
C GLN A 53 2.10 12.88 -14.49
N ALA A 54 1.13 12.06 -14.92
CA ALA A 54 0.06 12.48 -15.83
C ALA A 54 -0.97 13.42 -15.17
N HIS A 55 -1.31 13.17 -13.90
CA HIS A 55 -2.41 13.87 -13.24
C HIS A 55 -1.96 14.86 -12.16
N ALA A 56 -0.80 14.64 -11.56
CA ALA A 56 -0.24 15.54 -10.57
C ALA A 56 0.94 16.37 -11.12
N GLY A 57 1.49 16.05 -12.30
CA GLY A 57 2.56 16.82 -12.94
C GLY A 57 3.93 16.67 -12.28
N ALA A 58 4.09 15.72 -11.36
CA ALA A 58 5.34 15.47 -10.65
C ALA A 58 5.55 13.97 -10.40
N ALA A 59 6.82 13.56 -10.35
CA ALA A 59 7.18 12.17 -10.09
C ALA A 59 6.76 11.73 -8.67
N LEU A 60 6.38 10.46 -8.52
CA LEU A 60 6.12 9.86 -7.22
C LEU A 60 7.43 9.58 -6.48
N ALA A 61 7.63 10.20 -5.32
CA ALA A 61 8.86 10.09 -4.53
C ALA A 61 8.71 9.15 -3.32
N ALA A 62 7.55 9.15 -2.67
CA ALA A 62 7.27 8.26 -1.56
C ALA A 62 5.79 7.90 -1.45
N MET A 63 5.52 6.81 -0.74
CA MET A 63 4.19 6.40 -0.30
C MET A 63 4.17 6.28 1.22
N THR A 64 3.02 6.57 1.82
CA THR A 64 2.80 6.42 3.26
C THR A 64 1.89 5.22 3.52
N PRO A 65 2.43 4.09 3.99
CA PRO A 65 1.62 2.94 4.34
C PRO A 65 0.82 3.20 5.61
N PHE A 66 -0.47 2.85 5.58
CA PHE A 66 -1.37 2.87 6.73
C PHE A 66 -1.41 1.51 7.46
N ALA A 67 -1.30 0.41 6.72
CA ALA A 67 -1.25 -0.93 7.28
C ALA A 67 -0.41 -1.91 6.44
N GLY A 68 0.28 -2.83 7.11
CA GLY A 68 0.93 -4.02 6.55
C GLY A 68 0.47 -5.25 7.33
N TYR A 69 1.37 -6.14 7.75
CA TYR A 69 1.00 -7.24 8.65
C TYR A 69 0.35 -6.77 9.95
N ALA A 70 -0.79 -7.37 10.30
CA ALA A 70 -1.42 -7.18 11.61
C ALA A 70 -2.35 -8.35 11.94
N CYS A 71 -2.03 -9.11 12.99
CA CYS A 71 -2.84 -10.24 13.45
C CYS A 71 -4.10 -9.75 14.18
N ARG A 72 -5.20 -9.58 13.43
CA ARG A 72 -6.52 -9.22 13.98
C ARG A 72 -7.66 -9.68 13.06
N PRO A 73 -8.88 -9.89 13.59
CA PRO A 73 -10.06 -10.10 12.75
C PRO A 73 -10.38 -8.85 11.93
N THR A 74 -11.18 -9.04 10.88
CA THR A 74 -11.69 -7.93 10.05
C THR A 74 -12.44 -6.93 10.92
N ASN A 75 -12.17 -5.63 10.73
CA ASN A 75 -12.71 -4.52 11.53
C ASN A 75 -12.47 -4.66 13.05
N SER A 76 -11.53 -5.50 13.48
CA SER A 76 -11.28 -5.82 14.89
C SER A 76 -12.51 -6.38 15.62
N GLN A 77 -13.48 -6.95 14.89
CA GLN A 77 -14.71 -7.49 15.47
C GLN A 77 -14.49 -8.94 15.94
N ALA A 78 -14.81 -9.21 17.20
CA ALA A 78 -14.70 -10.56 17.76
C ALA A 78 -15.62 -11.54 17.00
N GLY A 79 -15.08 -12.72 16.66
CA GLY A 79 -15.79 -13.74 15.89
C GLY A 79 -15.88 -13.50 14.37
N ALA A 80 -15.41 -12.35 13.87
CA ALA A 80 -15.37 -12.09 12.44
C ALA A 80 -14.23 -12.86 11.74
N ARG A 81 -14.33 -12.99 10.41
CA ARG A 81 -13.28 -13.58 9.56
C ARG A 81 -11.95 -12.85 9.76
N ILE A 82 -10.85 -13.61 9.77
CA ILE A 82 -9.49 -13.04 9.89
C ILE A 82 -9.20 -12.04 8.75
N SER A 83 -8.48 -10.95 9.06
CA SER A 83 -8.08 -9.95 8.06
C SER A 83 -7.03 -10.50 7.10
N ARG A 84 -7.04 -10.04 5.84
CA ARG A 84 -5.94 -10.32 4.88
C ARG A 84 -4.59 -9.78 5.35
N HIS A 85 -4.58 -8.70 6.13
CA HIS A 85 -3.37 -8.20 6.78
C HIS A 85 -2.78 -9.20 7.78
N ALA A 86 -3.60 -10.02 8.42
CA ALA A 86 -3.13 -11.06 9.34
C ALA A 86 -2.38 -12.20 8.63
N MET A 87 -2.60 -12.35 7.32
CA MET A 87 -1.94 -13.34 6.48
C MET A 87 -0.85 -12.72 5.60
N GLY A 88 -0.48 -11.44 5.84
CA GLY A 88 0.46 -10.70 5.01
C GLY A 88 0.00 -10.45 3.57
N GLN A 89 -1.30 -10.61 3.30
CA GLN A 89 -1.89 -10.60 1.96
C GLN A 89 -2.56 -9.27 1.61
N ALA A 90 -2.20 -8.19 2.32
CA ALA A 90 -2.70 -6.85 2.05
C ALA A 90 -1.70 -5.77 2.52
N VAL A 91 -1.74 -4.63 1.84
CA VAL A 91 -1.06 -3.39 2.22
C VAL A 91 -2.00 -2.23 1.93
N ASP A 92 -2.10 -1.31 2.89
CA ASP A 92 -2.91 -0.10 2.73
C ASP A 92 -1.98 1.10 2.57
N ILE A 93 -2.20 1.93 1.55
CA ILE A 93 -1.47 3.18 1.30
C ILE A 93 -2.42 4.36 1.55
N GLY A 94 -2.04 5.26 2.45
CA GLY A 94 -2.88 6.40 2.86
C GLY A 94 -2.50 7.74 2.23
N ALA A 95 -1.25 7.88 1.76
CA ALA A 95 -0.79 9.10 1.11
C ALA A 95 0.37 8.85 0.14
N PHE A 96 0.61 9.82 -0.73
CA PHE A 96 1.67 9.87 -1.72
C PHE A 96 2.44 11.18 -1.59
N THR A 97 3.76 11.12 -1.54
CA THR A 97 4.62 12.31 -1.58
C THR A 97 5.22 12.43 -2.98
N LEU A 98 5.03 13.58 -3.61
CA LEU A 98 5.56 13.90 -4.93
C LEU A 98 6.97 14.51 -4.82
N ALA A 99 7.72 14.45 -5.91
CA ALA A 99 9.10 14.94 -5.97
C ALA A 99 9.23 16.46 -5.75
N ASP A 100 8.15 17.22 -5.95
CA ASP A 100 8.07 18.65 -5.66
C ASP A 100 7.68 18.98 -4.21
N GLY A 101 7.58 17.97 -3.35
CA GLY A 101 7.28 18.10 -1.93
C GLY A 101 5.79 18.10 -1.57
N ARG A 102 4.88 18.09 -2.55
CA ARG A 102 3.45 17.99 -2.26
C ARG A 102 3.10 16.62 -1.67
N GLU A 103 2.27 16.62 -0.64
CA GLU A 103 1.64 15.42 -0.12
C GLU A 103 0.19 15.32 -0.59
N VAL A 104 -0.15 14.18 -1.18
CA VAL A 104 -1.50 13.82 -1.61
C VAL A 104 -2.01 12.74 -0.66
N THR A 105 -2.90 13.12 0.27
CA THR A 105 -3.56 12.16 1.16
C THR A 105 -4.84 11.64 0.51
N VAL A 106 -5.15 10.36 0.72
CA VAL A 106 -6.41 9.79 0.24
C VAL A 106 -7.60 10.51 0.89
N LEU A 107 -7.53 10.80 2.19
CA LEU A 107 -8.59 11.44 2.96
C LEU A 107 -9.01 12.80 2.39
N ALA A 108 -8.04 13.70 2.14
CA ALA A 108 -8.33 15.05 1.66
C ALA A 108 -8.40 15.13 0.13
N GLY A 109 -7.63 14.29 -0.58
CA GLY A 109 -7.46 14.37 -2.02
C GLY A 109 -8.59 13.74 -2.83
N TRP A 110 -9.35 12.79 -2.27
CA TRP A 110 -10.30 11.97 -3.04
C TRP A 110 -11.37 12.76 -3.81
N ARG A 111 -11.79 13.90 -3.26
CA ARG A 111 -12.75 14.83 -3.88
C ARG A 111 -12.14 16.18 -4.24
N GLY A 112 -10.82 16.32 -4.09
CA GLY A 112 -10.10 17.58 -4.28
C GLY A 112 -9.37 17.65 -5.63
N ARG A 113 -8.41 18.57 -5.70
CA ARG A 113 -7.56 18.79 -6.89
C ARG A 113 -6.79 17.55 -7.34
N ASP A 114 -6.44 16.68 -6.39
CA ASP A 114 -5.62 15.48 -6.63
C ASP A 114 -6.48 14.23 -6.96
N ALA A 115 -7.80 14.40 -7.10
CA ALA A 115 -8.73 13.29 -7.30
C ALA A 115 -8.49 12.52 -8.61
N ALA A 116 -8.00 13.18 -9.66
CA ALA A 116 -7.66 12.50 -10.92
C ALA A 116 -6.53 11.48 -10.73
N PHE A 117 -5.45 11.89 -10.05
CA PHE A 117 -4.35 11.01 -9.69
C PHE A 117 -4.83 9.85 -8.81
N LEU A 118 -5.54 10.15 -7.72
CA LEU A 118 -6.00 9.13 -6.78
C LEU A 118 -6.96 8.12 -7.42
N ARG A 119 -7.86 8.56 -8.31
CA ARG A 119 -8.77 7.66 -9.03
C ARG A 119 -8.03 6.79 -10.04
N ALA A 120 -7.05 7.32 -10.76
CA ALA A 120 -6.23 6.54 -11.67
C ALA A 120 -5.42 5.47 -10.92
N ALA A 121 -4.76 5.87 -9.83
CA ALA A 121 -4.02 4.97 -8.96
C ALA A 121 -4.90 3.86 -8.37
N TRP A 122 -6.12 4.20 -7.93
CA TRP A 122 -7.10 3.26 -7.40
C TRP A 122 -7.62 2.28 -8.46
N ARG A 123 -8.00 2.77 -9.66
CA ARG A 123 -8.49 1.91 -10.76
C ARG A 123 -7.44 0.93 -11.26
N GLY A 124 -6.17 1.34 -11.33
CA GLY A 124 -5.10 0.44 -11.72
C GLY A 124 -4.65 -0.53 -10.61
N ALA A 125 -5.15 -0.38 -9.39
CA ALA A 125 -4.98 -1.37 -8.32
C ALA A 125 -6.10 -2.44 -8.41
N CYS A 126 -6.71 -2.80 -7.29
CA CYS A 126 -7.91 -3.66 -7.24
C CYS A 126 -9.21 -2.84 -7.27
N GLY A 127 -9.20 -1.68 -7.92
CA GLY A 127 -10.40 -0.86 -8.13
C GLY A 127 -11.40 -1.56 -9.09
N PRO A 128 -12.69 -1.20 -9.02
CA PRO A 128 -13.75 -1.76 -9.85
C PRO A 128 -13.69 -1.33 -11.31
#